data_AF-A0A3D2S584-F1
#
_entry.id   AF-A0A3D2S584-F1
#
_cell.length_a   1.000
_cell.length_b   1.000
_cell.length_c   1.000
_cell.angle_alpha   90.00
_cell.angle_beta   90.00
_cell.angle_gamma   90.00
#
_symmetry.space_group_name_H-M   'P 1'
#
loop_
_entity.id
_entity.type
_entity.pdbx_description
1 polymer ?
#
loop_
_entity_poly.entity_id
_entity_poly.type
_entity_poly.pdbx_seq_one_letter_code
_entity_poly.pdbx_strand_id
1 'polypeptide(L)'
;LISICFFSLNFTAILAEINGFGMFNVYFSIDEALGYQDVRDDLSEAHLAGCRLVTHYFRQEHSLSDEDKPFWFGLEDWLEANPEAAERLQTWKNNYGESLGWKLFFYSTYLLEAYQKTQGGLKVLVGEIYGMFPSDLDDVDLRSFVTTILEFEAANCPDSIGGWYVVEEPNSSAKRYHPDRYESIVALIQASEADMEISPRPIYIDISPYRKRSQVIPFLKSADVIMISPDAYIWARVPPTYVEEAQYESIHHAIRSMRSHAKASKNPDSRIEVVLQAYDWNSKGPLQPSHINMHQQVNYTLQPGWVDRGVYAIRPRWEPPPDGIWFWWWHDCKSKKRTPQGDIIEINRWDKGTEGEWAEAIQTELSKQQQPVQIRGTERWQGIIHIIGDVIVSRNATLILEAGTTVKFATWDHFQSGADSNLCELIVRGKLLVEGTPSRQVLLTSDAENRRLSIRPRKPRKADWYGIRTDGTSATVMIENCQIQYAIQK
;
A
#
# COMPACT_ATOMS: atom_id res chain seq x y z
N LEU A 1 -19.35 38.59 -13.43
CA LEU A 1 -18.99 38.13 -12.07
C LEU A 1 -19.20 36.62 -12.01
N ILE A 2 -18.14 35.85 -12.22
CA ILE A 2 -18.14 34.39 -11.97
C ILE A 2 -17.56 34.23 -10.59
N SER A 3 -18.39 33.80 -9.64
CA SER A 3 -17.99 33.58 -8.25
C SER A 3 -17.19 32.29 -8.18
N ILE A 4 -15.87 32.39 -8.02
CA ILE A 4 -15.01 31.26 -7.69
C ILE A 4 -15.17 31.03 -6.19
N CYS A 5 -15.96 30.03 -5.80
CA CYS A 5 -16.06 29.59 -4.43
C CYS A 5 -14.78 28.82 -4.06
N PHE A 6 -13.86 29.47 -3.36
CA PHE A 6 -12.81 28.79 -2.62
C PHE A 6 -13.47 28.16 -1.38
N PHE A 7 -13.71 26.85 -1.41
CA PHE A 7 -14.00 26.12 -0.19
C PHE A 7 -12.69 25.92 0.58
N SER A 8 -12.56 26.55 1.74
CA SER A 8 -11.55 26.19 2.71
C SER A 8 -11.97 24.85 3.33
N LEU A 9 -11.45 23.75 2.82
CA LEU A 9 -11.60 22.44 3.44
C LEU A 9 -10.76 22.42 4.73
N ASN A 10 -11.42 22.24 5.87
CA ASN A 10 -10.75 21.96 7.14
C ASN A 10 -10.05 20.60 7.03
N PHE A 11 -8.78 20.51 7.46
CA PHE A 11 -7.96 19.29 7.43
C PHE A 11 -8.64 18.07 8.08
N THR A 12 -9.45 18.29 9.11
CA THR A 12 -10.23 17.23 9.79
C THR A 12 -11.39 16.67 8.96
N ALA A 13 -11.88 17.41 7.95
CA ALA A 13 -12.96 16.94 7.07
C ALA A 13 -12.46 16.03 5.93
N ILE A 14 -11.22 16.23 5.45
CA ILE A 14 -10.63 15.42 4.36
C ILE A 14 -10.32 14.00 4.85
N LEU A 15 -9.81 13.85 6.07
CA LEU A 15 -9.63 12.55 6.74
C LEU A 15 -10.97 11.82 7.00
N ALA A 16 -12.09 12.53 6.95
CA ALA A 16 -13.43 11.95 7.15
C ALA A 16 -14.08 11.44 5.84
N GLU A 17 -13.52 11.75 4.66
CA GLU A 17 -14.07 11.31 3.37
C GLU A 17 -13.44 10.02 2.83
N ILE A 18 -12.28 9.61 3.34
CA ILE A 18 -11.62 8.35 2.95
C ILE A 18 -11.72 7.37 4.11
N ASN A 19 -12.59 6.39 3.96
CA ASN A 19 -12.99 5.50 5.05
C ASN A 19 -11.95 4.37 5.32
N GLY A 20 -10.88 4.26 4.53
CA GLY A 20 -9.89 3.18 4.62
C GLY A 20 -8.46 3.63 4.33
N PHE A 21 -7.63 3.65 5.37
CA PHE A 21 -6.16 3.74 5.25
C PHE A 21 -5.55 2.58 6.01
N GLY A 22 -5.03 1.62 5.27
CA GLY A 22 -4.55 0.39 5.86
C GLY A 22 -3.16 -0.05 5.42
N MET A 23 -2.55 -0.93 6.21
CA MET A 23 -1.25 -1.53 5.91
C MET A 23 -1.33 -3.04 6.08
N PHE A 24 -0.82 -3.76 5.08
CA PHE A 24 -0.62 -5.20 5.15
C PHE A 24 0.72 -5.52 5.83
N ASN A 25 0.74 -6.58 6.63
CA ASN A 25 1.97 -7.17 7.19
C ASN A 25 2.83 -6.23 8.04
N VAL A 26 2.18 -5.37 8.82
CA VAL A 26 2.85 -4.59 9.87
C VAL A 26 3.54 -5.50 10.88
N TYR A 27 4.60 -5.00 11.50
CA TYR A 27 5.36 -5.74 12.48
C TYR A 27 4.67 -5.79 13.84
N PHE A 28 4.63 -6.99 14.41
CA PHE A 28 4.24 -7.24 15.80
C PHE A 28 5.41 -7.83 16.58
N SER A 29 5.45 -7.65 17.90
CA SER A 29 6.48 -8.22 18.78
C SER A 29 6.64 -9.74 18.65
N ILE A 30 5.59 -10.47 18.27
CA ILE A 30 5.67 -11.91 18.01
C ILE A 30 6.40 -12.26 16.70
N ASP A 31 6.56 -11.31 15.76
CA ASP A 31 7.43 -11.50 14.59
C ASP A 31 8.91 -11.62 15.00
N GLU A 32 9.31 -10.99 16.11
CA GLU A 32 10.64 -11.11 16.70
C GLU A 32 10.94 -12.57 17.08
N ALA A 33 9.93 -13.23 17.66
CA ALA A 33 9.94 -14.65 17.99
C ALA A 33 10.03 -15.54 16.74
N LEU A 34 9.63 -15.03 15.58
CA LEU A 34 9.73 -15.68 14.26
C LEU A 34 11.07 -15.40 13.55
N GLY A 35 12.01 -14.76 14.25
CA GLY A 35 13.36 -14.47 13.79
C GLY A 35 13.49 -13.16 13.02
N TYR A 36 12.47 -12.30 12.99
CA TYR A 36 12.59 -10.96 12.41
C TYR A 36 13.30 -10.00 13.37
N GLN A 37 14.22 -9.19 12.86
CA GLN A 37 15.04 -8.27 13.67
C GLN A 37 15.24 -6.94 12.95
N ASP A 38 15.62 -5.91 13.72
CA ASP A 38 15.96 -4.56 13.24
C ASP A 38 14.84 -3.94 12.38
N VAL A 39 13.58 -4.19 12.73
CA VAL A 39 12.40 -3.75 11.98
C VAL A 39 12.19 -2.24 12.18
N ARG A 40 11.90 -1.53 11.09
CA ARG A 40 11.64 -0.09 11.10
C ARG A 40 10.15 0.21 11.38
N ASP A 41 9.25 -0.52 10.74
CA ASP A 41 7.83 -0.15 10.65
C ASP A 41 6.96 -0.86 11.70
N ASP A 42 7.11 -0.44 12.95
CA ASP A 42 6.24 -0.93 14.03
C ASP A 42 4.84 -0.25 13.99
N LEU A 43 3.87 -0.80 14.72
CA LEU A 43 2.48 -0.31 14.73
C LEU A 43 2.35 1.20 15.01
N SER A 44 3.30 1.79 15.73
CA SER A 44 3.31 3.21 16.07
C SER A 44 3.65 4.04 14.84
N GLU A 45 4.63 3.64 14.03
CA GLU A 45 4.98 4.34 12.79
C GLU A 45 3.84 4.27 11.77
N ALA A 46 3.21 3.09 11.61
CA ALA A 46 2.03 2.95 10.76
C ALA A 46 0.87 3.85 11.21
N HIS A 47 0.61 3.91 12.52
CA HIS A 47 -0.41 4.79 13.07
C HIS A 47 -0.07 6.28 12.87
N LEU A 48 1.18 6.66 13.09
CA LEU A 48 1.69 8.01 12.86
C LEU A 48 1.54 8.38 11.38
N ALA A 49 1.87 7.48 10.44
CA ALA A 49 1.69 7.67 9.00
C ALA A 49 0.23 7.97 8.60
N GLY A 50 -0.73 7.74 9.48
CA GLY A 50 -2.15 7.97 9.26
C GLY A 50 -2.95 6.69 9.02
N CYS A 51 -2.31 5.51 9.10
CA CYS A 51 -3.05 4.24 9.01
C CYS A 51 -4.01 4.11 10.20
N ARG A 52 -5.16 3.50 9.91
CA ARG A 52 -6.22 3.21 10.89
C ARG A 52 -6.61 1.74 10.90
N LEU A 53 -6.27 1.01 9.84
CA LEU A 53 -6.47 -0.42 9.73
C LEU A 53 -5.14 -1.12 9.48
N VAL A 54 -4.97 -2.31 10.02
CA VAL A 54 -3.86 -3.20 9.66
C VAL A 54 -4.36 -4.62 9.52
N THR A 55 -3.66 -5.40 8.71
CA THR A 55 -3.87 -6.85 8.67
C THR A 55 -2.53 -7.56 8.74
N HIS A 56 -2.52 -8.74 9.35
CA HIS A 56 -1.35 -9.60 9.40
C HIS A 56 -1.80 -11.04 9.20
N TYR A 57 -1.18 -11.72 8.23
CA TYR A 57 -1.50 -13.11 7.94
C TYR A 57 -1.22 -14.01 9.15
N PHE A 58 -2.25 -14.76 9.55
CA PHE A 58 -2.04 -15.97 10.32
C PHE A 58 -1.29 -16.98 9.45
N ARG A 59 0.01 -17.15 9.72
CA ARG A 59 0.85 -18.03 8.91
C ARG A 59 0.68 -19.49 9.31
N GLN A 60 -0.35 -20.15 8.81
CA GLN A 60 -0.41 -21.61 8.84
C GLN A 60 0.38 -22.25 7.68
N GLU A 61 0.50 -21.55 6.54
CA GLU A 61 0.91 -22.10 5.24
C GLU A 61 2.39 -22.52 5.10
N HIS A 62 3.19 -22.45 6.17
CA HIS A 62 4.60 -22.86 6.19
C HIS A 62 4.94 -23.81 7.36
N SER A 63 3.93 -24.45 7.96
CA SER A 63 4.12 -25.46 9.02
C SER A 63 4.74 -26.79 8.54
N LEU A 64 5.26 -26.83 7.31
CA LEU A 64 6.14 -27.89 6.81
C LEU A 64 7.36 -27.24 6.16
N SER A 65 8.54 -27.38 6.77
CA SER A 65 9.77 -27.44 5.98
C SER A 65 9.91 -28.87 5.47
N ASP A 66 10.61 -29.07 4.35
CA ASP A 66 11.04 -30.39 3.86
C ASP A 66 11.95 -31.16 4.88
N GLU A 67 12.13 -30.67 6.11
CA GLU A 67 13.04 -31.19 7.14
C GLU A 67 12.50 -31.04 8.59
N ASP A 68 11.25 -31.43 8.88
CA ASP A 68 10.73 -31.83 10.21
C ASP A 68 11.11 -30.95 11.45
N LYS A 69 11.32 -29.63 11.30
CA LYS A 69 11.44 -28.69 12.43
C LYS A 69 10.38 -27.59 12.40
N PRO A 70 9.76 -27.24 13.54
CA PRO A 70 8.60 -26.36 13.57
C PRO A 70 8.89 -24.93 13.12
N PHE A 71 7.88 -24.36 12.48
CA PHE A 71 7.74 -23.00 11.96
C PHE A 71 7.90 -21.86 13.01
N TRP A 72 8.17 -22.20 14.27
CA TRP A 72 8.16 -21.31 15.43
C TRP A 72 9.50 -21.26 16.18
N PHE A 73 10.62 -21.37 15.44
CA PHE A 73 11.95 -21.28 16.03
C PHE A 73 12.13 -19.94 16.76
N GLY A 74 12.23 -19.97 18.09
CA GLY A 74 12.33 -18.79 18.96
C GLY A 74 11.02 -18.39 19.66
N LEU A 75 9.89 -19.00 19.31
CA LEU A 75 8.62 -18.74 19.99
C LEU A 75 8.57 -19.30 21.40
N GLU A 76 9.17 -20.47 21.64
CA GLU A 76 9.30 -21.02 23.00
C GLU A 76 10.12 -20.09 23.90
N ASP A 77 11.29 -19.64 23.42
CA ASP A 77 12.13 -18.66 24.13
C ASP A 77 11.39 -17.34 24.37
N TRP A 78 10.63 -16.86 23.37
CA TRP A 78 9.82 -15.65 23.51
C TRP A 78 8.69 -15.85 24.53
N LEU A 79 8.01 -17.00 24.53
CA LEU A 79 6.97 -17.32 25.52
C LEU A 79 7.55 -17.46 26.93
N GLU A 80 8.76 -18.02 27.08
CA GLU A 80 9.48 -18.08 28.35
C GLU A 80 9.82 -16.67 28.86
N ALA A 81 10.19 -15.76 27.95
CA ALA A 81 10.41 -14.35 28.26
C ALA A 81 9.11 -13.55 28.50
N ASN A 82 7.95 -14.06 28.07
CA ASN A 82 6.64 -13.39 28.14
C ASN A 82 5.60 -14.30 28.83
N PRO A 83 5.69 -14.49 30.17
CA PRO A 83 4.89 -15.48 30.88
C PRO A 83 3.37 -15.24 30.78
N GLU A 84 2.91 -13.99 30.72
CA GLU A 84 1.49 -13.67 30.53
C GLU A 84 0.97 -14.14 29.15
N ALA A 85 1.81 -14.05 28.12
CA ALA A 85 1.47 -14.55 26.78
C ALA A 85 1.46 -16.09 26.76
N ALA A 86 2.41 -16.73 27.46
CA ALA A 86 2.44 -18.18 27.62
C ALA A 86 1.20 -18.72 28.35
N GLU A 87 0.79 -18.07 29.45
CA GLU A 87 -0.42 -18.43 30.19
C GLU A 87 -1.68 -18.26 29.34
N ARG A 88 -1.78 -17.15 28.59
CA ARG A 88 -2.89 -16.92 27.65
C ARG A 88 -2.95 -18.00 26.57
N LEU A 89 -1.83 -18.35 25.95
CA LEU A 89 -1.77 -19.44 24.97
C LEU A 89 -2.22 -20.76 25.57
N GLN A 90 -1.72 -21.13 26.76
CA GLN A 90 -2.09 -22.37 27.42
C GLN A 90 -3.58 -22.42 27.77
N THR A 91 -4.13 -21.29 28.21
CA THR A 91 -5.57 -21.14 28.48
C THR A 91 -6.38 -21.38 27.21
N TRP A 92 -5.99 -20.77 26.08
CA TRP A 92 -6.66 -21.01 24.81
C TRP A 92 -6.59 -22.48 24.37
N LYS A 93 -5.43 -23.11 24.47
CA LYS A 93 -5.25 -24.53 24.13
C LYS A 93 -6.08 -25.47 25.02
N ASN A 94 -6.16 -25.19 26.32
CA ASN A 94 -6.94 -26.00 27.25
C ASN A 94 -8.44 -25.93 26.96
N ASN A 95 -8.93 -24.76 26.55
CA ASN A 95 -10.36 -24.53 26.34
C ASN A 95 -10.83 -24.94 24.94
N TYR A 96 -9.97 -24.78 23.92
CA TYR A 96 -10.37 -24.88 22.52
C TYR A 96 -9.52 -25.86 21.69
N GLY A 97 -8.55 -26.53 22.32
CA GLY A 97 -7.62 -27.44 21.64
C GLY A 97 -6.45 -26.72 20.95
N GLU A 98 -5.51 -27.51 20.44
CA GLU A 98 -4.23 -27.01 19.92
C GLU A 98 -4.41 -26.04 18.73
N SER A 99 -5.19 -26.44 17.72
CA SER A 99 -5.32 -25.66 16.47
C SER A 99 -6.01 -24.32 16.71
N LEU A 100 -7.20 -24.34 17.30
CA LEU A 100 -7.97 -23.12 17.58
C LEU A 100 -7.29 -22.27 18.66
N GLY A 101 -6.63 -22.90 19.63
CA GLY A 101 -5.87 -22.20 20.66
C GLY A 101 -4.75 -21.31 20.10
N TRP A 102 -4.03 -21.79 19.08
CA TRP A 102 -3.04 -20.96 18.38
C TRP A 102 -3.68 -19.80 17.61
N LYS A 103 -4.75 -20.04 16.84
CA LYS A 103 -5.45 -18.98 16.09
C LYS A 103 -5.91 -17.85 17.02
N LEU A 104 -6.54 -18.21 18.14
CA LEU A 104 -6.98 -17.26 19.17
C LEU A 104 -5.80 -16.52 19.82
N PHE A 105 -4.70 -17.23 20.10
CA PHE A 105 -3.50 -16.61 20.67
C PHE A 105 -2.88 -15.54 19.76
N PHE A 106 -2.72 -15.82 18.46
CA PHE A 106 -2.14 -14.86 17.52
C PHE A 106 -3.00 -13.59 17.43
N TYR A 107 -4.29 -13.71 17.17
CA TYR A 107 -5.14 -12.52 17.04
C TYR A 107 -5.36 -11.79 18.36
N SER A 108 -5.49 -12.49 19.50
CA SER A 108 -5.56 -11.81 20.79
C SER A 108 -4.29 -11.03 21.11
N THR A 109 -3.12 -11.55 20.69
CA THR A 109 -1.84 -10.85 20.83
C THR A 109 -1.74 -9.64 19.91
N TYR A 110 -2.12 -9.79 18.64
CA TYR A 110 -2.13 -8.67 17.68
C TYR A 110 -3.07 -7.55 18.12
N LEU A 111 -4.28 -7.88 18.59
CA LEU A 111 -5.25 -6.90 19.08
C LEU A 111 -4.72 -6.14 20.30
N LEU A 112 -4.17 -6.84 21.30
CA LEU A 112 -3.58 -6.21 22.48
C LEU A 112 -2.44 -5.26 22.11
N GLU A 113 -1.50 -5.71 21.28
CA GLU A 113 -0.34 -4.90 20.93
C GLU A 113 -0.73 -3.66 20.13
N ALA A 114 -1.63 -3.81 19.13
CA ALA A 114 -2.15 -2.68 18.37
C ALA A 114 -2.85 -1.67 19.26
N TYR A 115 -3.73 -2.14 20.15
CA TYR A 115 -4.45 -1.29 21.09
C TYR A 115 -3.49 -0.56 22.05
N GLN A 116 -2.50 -1.25 22.62
CA GLN A 116 -1.56 -0.68 23.57
C GLN A 116 -0.63 0.35 22.92
N LYS A 117 -0.04 0.03 21.76
CA LYS A 117 0.91 0.92 21.08
C LYS A 117 0.25 2.17 20.51
N THR A 118 -1.02 2.10 20.15
CA THR A 118 -1.73 3.19 19.46
C THR A 118 -2.88 3.79 20.27
N GLN A 119 -3.07 3.35 21.50
CA GLN A 119 -4.20 3.73 22.37
C GLN A 119 -5.56 3.54 21.69
N GLY A 120 -5.72 2.42 20.99
CA GLY A 120 -6.92 2.08 20.20
C GLY A 120 -7.06 2.85 18.87
N GLY A 121 -6.06 3.64 18.47
CA GLY A 121 -6.07 4.40 17.22
C GLY A 121 -5.89 3.58 15.95
N LEU A 122 -5.50 2.31 16.08
CA LEU A 122 -5.26 1.38 14.98
C LEU A 122 -6.04 0.09 15.23
N LYS A 123 -6.89 -0.30 14.27
CA LYS A 123 -7.70 -1.52 14.33
C LYS A 123 -7.09 -2.63 13.47
N VAL A 124 -7.32 -3.87 13.84
CA VAL A 124 -6.83 -5.07 13.15
C VAL A 124 -7.96 -5.70 12.35
N LEU A 125 -7.72 -6.04 11.09
CA LEU A 125 -8.55 -6.96 10.33
C LEU A 125 -8.18 -8.39 10.72
N VAL A 126 -9.15 -9.16 11.18
CA VAL A 126 -8.93 -10.54 11.60
C VAL A 126 -9.07 -11.46 10.40
N GLY A 127 -7.99 -12.16 10.03
CA GLY A 127 -7.95 -13.03 8.85
C GLY A 127 -6.54 -13.23 8.27
N GLU A 128 -6.34 -14.15 7.36
CA GLU A 128 -7.31 -14.58 6.37
C GLU A 128 -8.20 -15.78 6.83
N ILE A 129 -9.52 -15.58 6.88
CA ILE A 129 -10.45 -16.53 7.52
C ILE A 129 -10.60 -17.82 6.72
N TYR A 130 -10.68 -17.75 5.38
CA TYR A 130 -10.87 -18.94 4.55
C TYR A 130 -9.69 -19.91 4.73
N GLY A 131 -8.45 -19.46 4.65
CA GLY A 131 -7.25 -20.27 4.87
C GLY A 131 -7.16 -20.83 6.29
N MET A 132 -7.69 -20.13 7.29
CA MET A 132 -7.80 -20.67 8.66
C MET A 132 -8.87 -21.75 8.82
N PHE A 133 -9.96 -21.71 8.04
CA PHE A 133 -11.11 -22.60 8.15
C PHE A 133 -11.61 -23.06 6.76
N PRO A 134 -10.77 -23.80 6.01
CA PRO A 134 -10.97 -24.05 4.58
C PRO A 134 -12.11 -25.00 4.25
N SER A 135 -12.64 -25.76 5.22
CA SER A 135 -13.63 -26.80 5.03
C SER A 135 -14.86 -26.58 5.91
N ASP A 136 -16.02 -27.10 5.49
CA ASP A 136 -17.26 -27.07 6.31
C ASP A 136 -17.13 -27.89 7.61
N LEU A 137 -16.14 -28.79 7.68
CA LEU A 137 -15.80 -29.49 8.93
C LEU A 137 -15.27 -28.53 10.01
N ASP A 138 -14.81 -27.35 9.61
CA ASP A 138 -14.24 -26.34 10.50
C ASP A 138 -15.30 -25.35 11.04
N ASP A 139 -16.59 -25.52 10.69
CA ASP A 139 -17.64 -24.54 10.98
C ASP A 139 -17.88 -24.33 12.48
N VAL A 140 -17.75 -25.40 13.27
CA VAL A 140 -17.83 -25.31 14.74
C VAL A 140 -16.69 -24.46 15.28
N ASP A 141 -15.47 -24.73 14.82
CA ASP A 141 -14.27 -23.99 15.24
C ASP A 141 -14.30 -22.53 14.76
N LEU A 142 -14.82 -22.26 13.56
CA LEU A 142 -15.00 -20.90 13.04
C LEU A 142 -15.98 -20.11 13.91
N ARG A 143 -17.13 -20.70 14.27
CA ARG A 143 -18.10 -20.06 15.17
C ARG A 143 -17.47 -19.77 16.52
N SER A 144 -16.80 -20.76 17.12
CA SER A 144 -16.09 -20.58 18.39
C SER A 144 -15.01 -19.50 18.27
N PHE A 145 -14.23 -19.47 17.19
CA PHE A 145 -13.22 -18.44 16.96
C PHE A 145 -13.83 -17.04 16.94
N VAL A 146 -14.87 -16.82 16.13
CA VAL A 146 -15.55 -15.52 15.98
C VAL A 146 -16.10 -15.06 17.33
N THR A 147 -16.88 -15.90 18.03
CA THR A 147 -17.45 -15.53 19.32
C THR A 147 -16.37 -15.20 20.35
N THR A 148 -15.37 -16.07 20.48
CA THR A 148 -14.34 -15.93 21.52
C THR A 148 -13.42 -14.74 21.27
N ILE A 149 -13.06 -14.43 20.01
CA ILE A 149 -12.20 -13.27 19.73
C ILE A 149 -12.93 -11.95 19.94
N LEU A 150 -14.25 -11.91 19.68
CA LEU A 150 -15.12 -10.78 19.95
C LEU A 150 -15.29 -10.51 21.46
N GLU A 151 -15.52 -11.56 22.24
CA GLU A 151 -15.56 -11.48 23.71
C GLU A 151 -14.21 -10.99 24.28
N PHE A 152 -13.11 -11.51 23.74
CA PHE A 152 -11.77 -11.10 24.13
C PHE A 152 -11.53 -9.60 23.84
N GLU A 153 -11.87 -9.14 22.64
CA GLU A 153 -11.76 -7.74 22.26
C GLU A 153 -12.57 -6.85 23.20
N ALA A 154 -13.84 -7.17 23.42
CA ALA A 154 -14.73 -6.37 24.27
C ALA A 154 -14.19 -6.23 25.71
N ALA A 155 -13.56 -7.28 26.24
CA ALA A 155 -13.02 -7.28 27.60
C ALA A 155 -11.66 -6.57 27.73
N ASN A 156 -10.81 -6.63 26.71
CA ASN A 156 -9.38 -6.28 26.85
C ASN A 156 -8.91 -5.13 25.97
N CYS A 157 -9.52 -4.94 24.80
CA CYS A 157 -9.10 -3.99 23.78
C CYS A 157 -10.32 -3.56 22.94
N PRO A 158 -11.30 -2.86 23.56
CA PRO A 158 -12.58 -2.58 22.92
C PRO A 158 -12.41 -1.76 21.64
N ASP A 159 -13.21 -2.08 20.62
CA ASP A 159 -13.20 -1.42 19.30
C ASP A 159 -11.89 -1.57 18.50
N SER A 160 -11.14 -2.65 18.76
CA SER A 160 -9.85 -2.93 18.09
C SER A 160 -9.96 -3.79 16.84
N ILE A 161 -11.08 -4.47 16.59
CA ILE A 161 -11.27 -5.23 15.35
C ILE A 161 -11.95 -4.32 14.32
N GLY A 162 -11.28 -4.09 13.20
CA GLY A 162 -11.75 -3.22 12.11
C GLY A 162 -12.65 -3.92 11.10
N GLY A 163 -12.70 -5.26 11.14
CA GLY A 163 -13.47 -6.10 10.22
C GLY A 163 -12.88 -7.49 10.05
N TRP A 164 -13.49 -8.27 9.17
CA TRP A 164 -13.09 -9.64 8.85
C TRP A 164 -12.39 -9.68 7.50
N TYR A 165 -11.11 -10.05 7.47
CA TYR A 165 -10.39 -10.30 6.23
C TYR A 165 -10.66 -11.74 5.79
N VAL A 166 -11.69 -11.93 4.98
CA VAL A 166 -12.24 -13.28 4.76
C VAL A 166 -11.41 -14.07 3.77
N VAL A 167 -11.02 -13.48 2.65
CA VAL A 167 -10.34 -14.22 1.60
C VAL A 167 -9.30 -13.37 0.87
N GLU A 168 -8.12 -13.96 0.69
CA GLU A 168 -7.01 -13.35 -0.05
C GLU A 168 -6.90 -13.98 -1.45
N GLU A 169 -6.96 -13.16 -2.49
CA GLU A 169 -6.74 -13.46 -3.90
C GLU A 169 -7.39 -14.78 -4.34
N PRO A 170 -8.70 -14.98 -4.10
CA PRO A 170 -9.37 -16.25 -4.36
C PRO A 170 -9.36 -16.67 -5.84
N ASN A 171 -9.07 -15.71 -6.73
CA ASN A 171 -8.97 -15.91 -8.16
C ASN A 171 -7.52 -16.13 -8.66
N SER A 172 -6.55 -16.25 -7.75
CA SER A 172 -5.19 -16.68 -8.06
C SER A 172 -5.17 -18.14 -8.49
N SER A 173 -4.32 -18.50 -9.45
CA SER A 173 -4.17 -19.89 -9.88
C SER A 173 -3.53 -20.79 -8.81
N ALA A 174 -2.86 -20.20 -7.82
CA ALA A 174 -2.29 -20.92 -6.70
C ALA A 174 -3.35 -21.29 -5.65
N LYS A 175 -4.41 -20.49 -5.54
CA LYS A 175 -5.45 -20.65 -4.53
C LYS A 175 -6.65 -21.37 -5.14
N ARG A 176 -7.07 -22.48 -4.52
CA ARG A 176 -8.21 -23.31 -4.98
C ARG A 176 -9.48 -23.01 -4.17
N TYR A 177 -9.74 -21.75 -3.88
CA TYR A 177 -10.91 -21.35 -3.10
C TYR A 177 -12.20 -21.45 -3.92
N HIS A 178 -13.27 -21.83 -3.24
CA HIS A 178 -14.59 -22.04 -3.82
C HIS A 178 -15.55 -20.93 -3.37
N PRO A 179 -16.28 -20.28 -4.28
CA PRO A 179 -17.23 -19.23 -3.92
C PRO A 179 -18.28 -19.69 -2.90
N ASP A 180 -18.79 -20.92 -3.02
CA ASP A 180 -19.82 -21.44 -2.10
C ASP A 180 -19.31 -21.55 -0.65
N ARG A 181 -18.03 -21.92 -0.47
CA ARG A 181 -17.39 -21.94 0.86
C ARG A 181 -17.15 -20.52 1.39
N TYR A 182 -16.74 -19.59 0.53
CA TYR A 182 -16.62 -18.18 0.90
C TYR A 182 -17.95 -17.62 1.44
N GLU A 183 -19.05 -17.88 0.73
CA GLU A 183 -20.40 -17.45 1.17
C GLU A 183 -20.82 -18.13 2.49
N SER A 184 -20.50 -19.42 2.67
CA SER A 184 -20.73 -20.14 3.92
C SER A 184 -20.00 -19.47 5.09
N ILE A 185 -18.71 -19.14 4.93
CA ILE A 185 -17.92 -18.47 5.95
C ILE A 185 -18.51 -17.12 6.32
N VAL A 186 -18.89 -16.29 5.34
CA VAL A 186 -19.50 -14.98 5.60
C VAL A 186 -20.81 -15.14 6.37
N ALA A 187 -21.66 -16.10 5.98
CA ALA A 187 -22.91 -16.38 6.68
C ALA A 187 -22.68 -16.85 8.14
N LEU A 188 -21.64 -17.64 8.39
CA LEU A 188 -21.28 -18.10 9.73
C LEU A 188 -20.79 -16.96 10.61
N ILE A 189 -19.95 -16.06 10.08
CA ILE A 189 -19.49 -14.85 10.79
C ILE A 189 -20.71 -14.00 11.19
N GLN A 190 -21.56 -13.65 10.22
CA GLN A 190 -22.73 -12.80 10.46
C GLN A 190 -23.72 -13.43 11.43
N ALA A 191 -23.92 -14.76 11.36
CA ALA A 191 -24.77 -15.47 12.31
C ALA A 191 -24.18 -15.41 13.73
N SER A 192 -22.88 -15.60 13.90
CA SER A 192 -22.23 -15.49 15.20
C SER A 192 -22.32 -14.06 15.78
N GLU A 193 -22.14 -13.03 14.96
CA GLU A 193 -22.33 -11.63 15.39
C GLU A 193 -23.78 -11.35 15.79
N ALA A 194 -24.75 -11.89 15.05
CA ALA A 194 -26.17 -11.76 15.37
C ALA A 194 -26.55 -12.49 16.67
N ASP A 195 -26.02 -13.70 16.90
CA ASP A 195 -26.21 -14.48 18.12
C ASP A 195 -25.64 -13.75 19.36
N MET A 196 -24.61 -12.92 19.16
CA MET A 196 -24.03 -12.05 20.19
C MET A 196 -24.72 -10.68 20.32
N GLU A 197 -25.76 -10.41 19.51
CA GLU A 197 -26.47 -9.13 19.47
C GLU A 197 -25.58 -7.91 19.19
N ILE A 198 -24.50 -8.08 18.41
CA ILE A 198 -23.60 -6.99 18.02
C ILE A 198 -23.86 -6.51 16.58
N SER A 199 -23.40 -5.29 16.29
CA SER A 199 -23.50 -4.74 14.93
C SER A 199 -22.56 -5.50 13.98
N PRO A 200 -23.02 -5.86 12.76
CA PRO A 200 -22.20 -6.57 11.80
C PRO A 200 -20.93 -5.80 11.44
N ARG A 201 -19.81 -6.52 11.34
CA ARG A 201 -18.53 -5.94 10.94
C ARG A 201 -18.28 -6.12 9.45
N PRO A 202 -17.59 -5.16 8.82
CA PRO A 202 -17.34 -5.21 7.39
C PRO A 202 -16.53 -6.44 6.98
N ILE A 203 -16.98 -7.07 5.90
CA ILE A 203 -16.31 -8.17 5.20
C ILE A 203 -15.34 -7.61 4.18
N TYR A 204 -14.05 -7.82 4.41
CA TYR A 204 -12.96 -7.48 3.51
C TYR A 204 -12.53 -8.68 2.69
N ILE A 205 -12.33 -8.47 1.39
CA ILE A 205 -11.68 -9.41 0.49
C ILE A 205 -10.60 -8.69 -0.29
N ASP A 206 -9.56 -9.40 -0.74
CA ASP A 206 -8.64 -8.87 -1.73
C ASP A 206 -8.68 -9.72 -3.03
N ILE A 207 -8.71 -9.06 -4.19
CA ILE A 207 -9.00 -9.76 -5.45
C ILE A 207 -8.58 -8.95 -6.70
N SER A 208 -8.06 -9.66 -7.71
CA SER A 208 -7.73 -9.05 -9.02
C SER A 208 -8.97 -8.82 -9.88
N PRO A 209 -9.12 -7.66 -10.54
CA PRO A 209 -10.18 -7.43 -11.52
C PRO A 209 -9.95 -8.11 -12.88
N TYR A 210 -8.73 -8.55 -13.19
CA TYR A 210 -8.35 -8.98 -14.54
C TYR A 210 -8.39 -10.49 -14.80
N ARG A 211 -8.81 -11.29 -13.81
CA ARG A 211 -9.18 -12.70 -14.05
C ARG A 211 -10.51 -12.81 -14.80
N LYS A 212 -10.85 -14.03 -15.26
CA LYS A 212 -12.11 -14.26 -15.98
C LYS A 212 -13.28 -13.83 -15.08
N ARG A 213 -14.30 -13.17 -15.65
CA ARG A 213 -15.49 -12.70 -14.90
C ARG A 213 -16.12 -13.80 -14.04
N SER A 214 -16.14 -15.04 -14.52
CA SER A 214 -16.65 -16.21 -13.79
C SER A 214 -15.84 -16.60 -12.55
N GLN A 215 -14.60 -16.12 -12.43
CA GLN A 215 -13.71 -16.33 -11.28
C GLN A 215 -13.69 -15.13 -10.33
N VAL A 216 -14.21 -13.98 -10.76
CA VAL A 216 -14.22 -12.73 -9.96
C VAL A 216 -15.60 -12.52 -9.33
N ILE A 217 -16.62 -12.40 -10.16
CA ILE A 217 -17.98 -11.98 -9.77
C ILE A 217 -18.56 -12.81 -8.62
N PRO A 218 -18.40 -14.15 -8.57
CA PRO A 218 -18.96 -14.94 -7.48
C PRO A 218 -18.48 -14.54 -6.08
N PHE A 219 -17.24 -14.07 -5.92
CA PHE A 219 -16.66 -13.68 -4.63
C PHE A 219 -17.07 -12.26 -4.18
N LEU A 220 -17.71 -11.47 -5.06
CA LEU A 220 -18.02 -10.07 -4.75
C LEU A 220 -19.40 -9.86 -4.13
N LYS A 221 -20.20 -10.92 -3.96
CA LYS A 221 -21.62 -10.78 -3.59
C LYS A 221 -21.81 -10.30 -2.15
N SER A 222 -21.01 -10.82 -1.23
CA SER A 222 -21.13 -10.59 0.21
C SER A 222 -19.96 -9.79 0.79
N ALA A 223 -19.16 -9.17 -0.07
CA ALA A 223 -18.06 -8.30 0.34
C ALA A 223 -18.57 -6.87 0.58
N ASP A 224 -18.31 -6.32 1.77
CA ASP A 224 -18.56 -4.90 2.05
C ASP A 224 -17.42 -4.04 1.50
N VAL A 225 -16.19 -4.57 1.54
CA VAL A 225 -14.98 -3.91 1.08
C VAL A 225 -14.19 -4.84 0.15
N ILE A 226 -13.98 -4.39 -1.08
CA ILE A 226 -13.22 -5.08 -2.11
C ILE A 226 -11.89 -4.37 -2.30
N MET A 227 -10.81 -4.99 -1.83
CA MET A 227 -9.44 -4.51 -2.00
C MET A 227 -8.85 -5.04 -3.31
N ILE A 228 -8.39 -4.14 -4.17
CA ILE A 228 -7.74 -4.51 -5.44
C ILE A 228 -6.27 -4.77 -5.15
N SER A 229 -5.87 -6.05 -5.21
CA SER A 229 -4.57 -6.49 -4.70
C SER A 229 -3.60 -6.95 -5.81
N PRO A 230 -3.86 -7.97 -6.65
CA PRO A 230 -3.11 -8.09 -7.89
C PRO A 230 -3.65 -7.08 -8.89
N ASP A 231 -2.76 -6.41 -9.63
CA ASP A 231 -3.01 -5.49 -10.76
C ASP A 231 -2.95 -3.99 -10.46
N ALA A 232 -2.83 -3.61 -9.19
CA ALA A 232 -2.35 -2.28 -8.78
C ALA A 232 -0.83 -2.29 -8.49
N TYR A 233 -0.10 -3.25 -9.06
CA TYR A 233 1.35 -3.35 -8.91
C TYR A 233 2.05 -2.11 -9.45
N ILE A 234 2.79 -1.44 -8.58
CA ILE A 234 3.50 -0.23 -8.96
C ILE A 234 4.96 -0.58 -9.24
N TRP A 235 5.58 -1.43 -8.42
CA TRP A 235 6.85 -2.10 -8.72
C TRP A 235 6.77 -3.58 -8.38
N ALA A 236 7.15 -4.43 -9.33
CA ALA A 236 7.15 -5.87 -9.15
C ALA A 236 8.25 -6.46 -10.01
N ARG A 237 9.27 -7.06 -9.39
CA ARG A 237 10.26 -7.88 -10.09
C ARG A 237 10.00 -9.37 -9.82
N VAL A 238 8.88 -9.88 -10.30
CA VAL A 238 8.50 -11.30 -10.15
C VAL A 238 8.49 -11.94 -11.52
N PRO A 239 9.23 -13.03 -11.79
CA PRO A 239 9.04 -13.76 -13.03
C PRO A 239 7.57 -14.21 -13.18
N PRO A 240 6.90 -13.99 -14.33
CA PRO A 240 7.41 -13.36 -15.56
C PRO A 240 7.18 -11.83 -15.65
N THR A 241 6.47 -11.24 -14.69
CA THR A 241 6.12 -9.82 -14.61
C THR A 241 7.27 -8.97 -14.06
N TYR A 242 8.10 -8.46 -14.95
CA TYR A 242 9.13 -7.47 -14.62
C TYR A 242 8.57 -6.06 -14.84
N VAL A 243 8.43 -5.32 -13.76
CA VAL A 243 8.01 -3.92 -13.73
C VAL A 243 9.20 -3.10 -13.26
N GLU A 244 9.95 -2.57 -14.23
CA GLU A 244 11.07 -1.65 -13.98
C GLU A 244 10.63 -0.20 -13.82
N GLU A 245 9.36 0.11 -14.13
CA GLU A 245 8.77 1.46 -14.12
C GLU A 245 7.33 1.44 -13.59
N ALA A 246 6.99 2.44 -12.78
CA ALA A 246 5.69 2.59 -12.12
C ALA A 246 4.48 2.52 -13.09
N GLN A 247 3.44 1.76 -12.72
CA GLN A 247 2.22 1.58 -13.52
C GLN A 247 1.04 2.45 -13.06
N TYR A 248 1.24 3.76 -12.96
CA TYR A 248 0.21 4.66 -12.45
C TYR A 248 -1.14 4.53 -13.18
N GLU A 249 -1.17 4.46 -14.52
CA GLU A 249 -2.42 4.33 -15.28
C GLU A 249 -3.22 3.05 -15.00
N SER A 250 -2.57 1.96 -14.55
CA SER A 250 -3.26 0.70 -14.23
C SER A 250 -4.27 0.86 -13.09
N ILE A 251 -4.04 1.82 -12.17
CA ILE A 251 -4.82 2.02 -10.94
C ILE A 251 -6.29 2.34 -11.28
N HIS A 252 -6.55 3.39 -12.06
CA HIS A 252 -7.93 3.79 -12.39
C HIS A 252 -8.61 2.78 -13.33
N HIS A 253 -7.85 2.11 -14.20
CA HIS A 253 -8.37 1.01 -15.01
C HIS A 253 -8.86 -0.17 -14.15
N ALA A 254 -8.13 -0.48 -13.08
CA ALA A 254 -8.47 -1.54 -12.14
C ALA A 254 -9.71 -1.17 -11.32
N ILE A 255 -9.77 0.06 -10.78
CA ILE A 255 -10.93 0.60 -10.04
C ILE A 255 -12.20 0.49 -10.87
N ARG A 256 -12.17 1.00 -12.10
CA ARG A 256 -13.31 0.95 -13.02
C ARG A 256 -13.76 -0.48 -13.29
N SER A 257 -12.80 -1.36 -13.57
CA SER A 257 -13.08 -2.77 -13.86
C SER A 257 -13.75 -3.42 -12.66
N MET A 258 -13.27 -3.15 -11.45
CA MET A 258 -13.86 -3.70 -10.23
C MET A 258 -15.25 -3.16 -9.96
N ARG A 259 -15.50 -1.85 -10.10
CA ARG A 259 -16.85 -1.27 -9.99
C ARG A 259 -17.84 -1.91 -10.98
N SER A 260 -17.38 -2.20 -12.20
CA SER A 260 -18.17 -2.92 -13.21
C SER A 260 -18.48 -4.37 -12.79
N HIS A 261 -17.52 -5.06 -12.18
CA HIS A 261 -17.73 -6.40 -11.65
C HIS A 261 -18.65 -6.42 -10.42
N ALA A 262 -18.50 -5.47 -9.50
CA ALA A 262 -19.36 -5.29 -8.32
C ALA A 262 -20.83 -5.00 -8.72
N LYS A 263 -21.04 -4.13 -9.72
CA LYS A 263 -22.37 -3.95 -10.31
C LYS A 263 -22.93 -5.25 -10.90
N ALA A 264 -22.08 -6.06 -11.54
CA ALA A 264 -22.49 -7.32 -12.14
C ALA A 264 -22.73 -8.45 -11.12
N SER A 265 -22.11 -8.38 -9.93
CA SER A 265 -22.41 -9.27 -8.80
C SER A 265 -23.69 -8.87 -8.05
N LYS A 266 -24.32 -7.75 -8.45
CA LYS A 266 -25.44 -7.11 -7.74
C LYS A 266 -25.08 -6.54 -6.38
N ASN A 267 -23.81 -6.16 -6.21
CA ASN A 267 -23.30 -5.48 -5.02
C ASN A 267 -22.64 -4.14 -5.42
N PRO A 268 -23.40 -3.17 -5.97
CA PRO A 268 -22.83 -1.91 -6.45
C PRO A 268 -22.36 -0.98 -5.33
N ASP A 269 -22.81 -1.22 -4.08
CA ASP A 269 -22.55 -0.37 -2.93
C ASP A 269 -21.29 -0.79 -2.14
N SER A 270 -20.65 -1.90 -2.53
CA SER A 270 -19.36 -2.32 -1.97
C SER A 270 -18.31 -1.22 -2.14
N ARG A 271 -17.56 -0.94 -1.09
CA ARG A 271 -16.40 -0.05 -1.15
C ARG A 271 -15.30 -0.68 -2.00
N ILE A 272 -14.72 0.09 -2.90
CA ILE A 272 -13.61 -0.31 -3.75
C ILE A 272 -12.34 0.37 -3.26
N GLU A 273 -11.44 -0.42 -2.69
CA GLU A 273 -10.16 0.05 -2.16
C GLU A 273 -9.00 -0.47 -3.00
N VAL A 274 -7.87 0.22 -2.99
CA VAL A 274 -6.70 -0.16 -3.78
C VAL A 274 -5.52 -0.48 -2.87
N VAL A 275 -4.88 -1.62 -3.09
CA VAL A 275 -3.64 -1.98 -2.43
C VAL A 275 -2.46 -1.54 -3.30
N LEU A 276 -1.70 -0.54 -2.83
CA LEU A 276 -0.48 -0.07 -3.46
C LEU A 276 0.66 -1.02 -3.10
N GLN A 277 1.02 -1.87 -4.06
CA GLN A 277 2.02 -2.91 -3.87
C GLN A 277 3.38 -2.55 -4.46
N ALA A 278 4.45 -2.87 -3.71
CA ALA A 278 5.83 -2.80 -4.16
C ALA A 278 6.59 -4.08 -3.77
N TYR A 279 7.31 -4.68 -4.72
CA TYR A 279 7.98 -5.97 -4.56
C TYR A 279 9.25 -6.14 -5.41
N ASP A 280 10.34 -6.59 -4.78
CA ASP A 280 11.54 -7.12 -5.47
C ASP A 280 11.93 -8.49 -4.86
N TRP A 281 11.90 -9.56 -5.68
CA TRP A 281 12.35 -10.90 -5.29
C TRP A 281 13.88 -11.06 -5.34
N ASN A 282 14.58 -10.12 -5.99
CA ASN A 282 16.03 -10.20 -6.18
C ASN A 282 16.74 -9.17 -5.30
N SER A 283 17.40 -9.64 -4.24
CA SER A 283 18.18 -8.84 -3.28
C SER A 283 19.39 -8.09 -3.87
N LYS A 284 19.58 -8.11 -5.19
CA LYS A 284 20.73 -7.52 -5.91
C LYS A 284 20.37 -6.33 -6.82
N GLY A 285 19.19 -5.71 -6.71
CA GLY A 285 18.83 -4.59 -7.58
C GLY A 285 18.11 -3.40 -6.90
N PRO A 286 18.17 -2.19 -7.48
CA PRO A 286 17.66 -0.96 -6.86
C PRO A 286 16.20 -0.63 -7.26
N LEU A 287 15.22 -1.52 -7.07
CA LEU A 287 13.82 -1.30 -7.51
C LEU A 287 12.79 -1.08 -6.39
N GLN A 288 13.22 -0.60 -5.22
CA GLN A 288 12.27 -0.06 -4.25
C GLN A 288 11.76 1.31 -4.72
N PRO A 289 10.50 1.69 -4.45
CA PRO A 289 10.03 3.04 -4.72
C PRO A 289 10.92 4.05 -4.00
N SER A 290 11.43 5.05 -4.72
CA SER A 290 12.04 6.21 -4.08
C SER A 290 11.00 7.01 -3.30
N HIS A 291 11.46 7.93 -2.45
CA HIS A 291 10.57 8.85 -1.72
C HIS A 291 9.62 9.61 -2.65
N ILE A 292 10.14 10.25 -3.71
CA ILE A 292 9.32 10.89 -4.74
C ILE A 292 8.32 9.93 -5.41
N ASN A 293 8.68 8.66 -5.62
CA ASN A 293 7.76 7.69 -6.17
C ASN A 293 6.58 7.44 -5.22
N MET A 294 6.81 7.32 -3.91
CA MET A 294 5.73 7.18 -2.92
C MET A 294 4.75 8.36 -2.96
N HIS A 295 5.26 9.59 -2.89
CA HIS A 295 4.42 10.78 -2.98
C HIS A 295 3.56 10.78 -4.25
N GLN A 296 4.17 10.57 -5.41
CA GLN A 296 3.44 10.59 -6.68
C GLN A 296 2.34 9.53 -6.74
N GLN A 297 2.55 8.36 -6.15
CA GLN A 297 1.55 7.29 -6.15
C GLN A 297 0.37 7.57 -5.25
N VAL A 298 0.65 7.94 -3.99
CA VAL A 298 -0.41 8.21 -3.02
C VAL A 298 -1.24 9.36 -3.56
N ASN A 299 -0.59 10.42 -4.04
CA ASN A 299 -1.26 11.56 -4.62
C ASN A 299 -2.07 11.19 -5.87
N TYR A 300 -1.51 10.43 -6.83
CA TYR A 300 -2.24 10.04 -8.03
C TYR A 300 -3.45 9.14 -7.74
N THR A 301 -3.31 8.20 -6.81
CA THR A 301 -4.39 7.27 -6.43
C THR A 301 -5.55 8.00 -5.75
N LEU A 302 -5.25 9.00 -4.93
CA LEU A 302 -6.24 9.81 -4.21
C LEU A 302 -7.01 10.79 -5.10
N GLN A 303 -6.64 10.88 -6.37
CA GLN A 303 -7.28 11.77 -7.31
C GLN A 303 -8.14 10.99 -8.31
N PRO A 304 -9.16 11.63 -8.88
CA PRO A 304 -9.81 11.05 -10.04
C PRO A 304 -8.83 11.01 -11.21
N GLY A 305 -8.85 9.90 -11.95
CA GLY A 305 -7.86 9.67 -12.99
C GLY A 305 -8.49 9.26 -14.31
N TRP A 306 -7.67 9.33 -15.34
CA TRP A 306 -8.09 9.02 -16.69
C TRP A 306 -8.13 7.52 -16.93
N VAL A 307 -9.20 7.06 -17.57
CA VAL A 307 -9.33 5.71 -18.09
C VAL A 307 -9.55 5.76 -19.60
N ASP A 308 -8.99 4.77 -20.30
CA ASP A 308 -9.09 4.59 -21.76
C ASP A 308 -8.42 5.73 -22.53
N ARG A 309 -7.12 6.03 -22.31
CA ARG A 309 -6.38 6.94 -23.19
C ARG A 309 -5.80 6.14 -24.38
N GLY A 310 -6.25 6.41 -25.62
CA GLY A 310 -5.74 5.72 -26.82
C GLY A 310 -6.39 6.16 -28.15
N VAL A 311 -5.86 5.68 -29.30
CA VAL A 311 -6.32 6.04 -30.67
C VAL A 311 -7.80 5.72 -30.92
N TYR A 312 -8.37 4.78 -30.17
CA TYR A 312 -9.76 4.32 -30.31
C TYR A 312 -10.69 4.79 -29.18
N ALA A 313 -10.20 5.61 -28.25
CA ALA A 313 -11.00 6.15 -27.17
C ALA A 313 -11.86 7.31 -27.69
N ILE A 314 -13.15 7.05 -27.94
CA ILE A 314 -14.08 8.05 -28.48
C ILE A 314 -14.30 9.21 -27.49
N ARG A 315 -14.13 8.98 -26.17
CA ARG A 315 -14.10 10.01 -25.11
C ARG A 315 -13.27 9.53 -23.91
N PRO A 316 -12.21 10.25 -23.50
CA PRO A 316 -11.57 10.06 -22.21
C PRO A 316 -12.62 10.09 -21.10
N ARG A 317 -12.60 9.11 -20.19
CA ARG A 317 -13.52 9.07 -19.04
C ARG A 317 -12.76 9.23 -17.74
N TRP A 318 -13.36 10.01 -16.86
CA TRP A 318 -12.83 10.31 -15.54
C TRP A 318 -13.38 9.25 -14.57
N GLU A 319 -12.48 8.50 -13.94
CA GLU A 319 -12.82 7.51 -12.92
C GLU A 319 -12.59 8.13 -11.54
N PRO A 320 -13.60 8.13 -10.64
CA PRO A 320 -13.42 8.60 -9.28
C PRO A 320 -12.33 7.81 -8.53
N PRO A 321 -11.66 8.41 -7.53
CA PRO A 321 -10.69 7.73 -6.67
C PRO A 321 -11.31 6.52 -5.97
N PRO A 322 -10.50 5.60 -5.43
CA PRO A 322 -11.00 4.51 -4.61
C PRO A 322 -11.56 5.03 -3.28
N ASP A 323 -12.36 4.21 -2.60
CA ASP A 323 -12.96 4.52 -1.30
C ASP A 323 -11.96 4.41 -0.13
N GLY A 324 -10.78 3.83 -0.42
CA GLY A 324 -9.68 3.63 0.53
C GLY A 324 -8.40 3.17 -0.16
N ILE A 325 -7.27 3.35 0.52
CA ILE A 325 -5.95 2.93 0.06
C ILE A 325 -5.29 2.05 1.12
N TRP A 326 -4.66 0.99 0.64
CA TRP A 326 -3.82 0.12 1.43
C TRP A 326 -2.41 0.14 0.92
N PHE A 327 -1.47 -0.15 1.81
CA PHE A 327 -0.07 -0.27 1.48
C PHE A 327 0.36 -1.71 1.71
N TRP A 328 1.01 -2.30 0.70
CA TRP A 328 1.58 -3.63 0.80
C TRP A 328 2.99 -3.59 0.22
N TRP A 329 3.92 -3.10 1.03
CA TRP A 329 5.34 -3.03 0.69
C TRP A 329 6.03 -4.22 1.32
N TRP A 330 6.06 -5.34 0.60
CA TRP A 330 6.69 -6.54 1.13
C TRP A 330 8.19 -6.31 1.29
N HIS A 331 8.68 -6.67 2.47
CA HIS A 331 10.07 -6.84 2.88
C HIS A 331 10.92 -5.62 3.26
N ASP A 332 10.62 -4.38 2.87
CA ASP A 332 11.41 -3.23 3.36
C ASP A 332 11.19 -2.91 4.86
N CYS A 333 10.08 -3.39 5.44
CA CYS A 333 9.76 -3.19 6.86
C CYS A 333 10.63 -4.03 7.81
N LYS A 334 11.10 -5.19 7.34
CA LYS A 334 11.79 -6.21 8.16
C LYS A 334 13.23 -6.30 7.70
N SER A 335 14.16 -5.63 8.37
CA SER A 335 15.50 -5.44 7.80
C SER A 335 16.41 -6.68 7.88
N LYS A 336 16.12 -7.62 8.80
CA LYS A 336 16.83 -8.89 8.92
C LYS A 336 15.88 -10.02 9.30
N LYS A 337 16.17 -11.22 8.79
CA LYS A 337 15.59 -12.47 9.29
C LYS A 337 16.69 -13.45 9.64
N ARG A 338 16.70 -13.92 10.89
CA ARG A 338 17.53 -15.02 11.35
C ARG A 338 16.86 -16.35 10.98
N THR A 339 17.61 -17.25 10.37
CA THR A 339 17.14 -18.60 10.01
C THR A 339 17.34 -19.57 11.17
N PRO A 340 16.65 -20.73 11.17
CA PRO A 340 16.88 -21.80 12.15
C PRO A 340 18.34 -22.30 12.19
N GLN A 341 19.07 -22.20 11.07
CA GLN A 341 20.48 -22.57 10.95
C GLN A 341 21.43 -21.53 11.54
N GLY A 342 20.92 -20.37 11.96
CA GLY A 342 21.69 -19.27 12.53
C GLY A 342 22.16 -18.22 11.52
N ASP A 343 21.90 -18.44 10.23
CA ASP A 343 22.21 -17.46 9.17
C ASP A 343 21.35 -16.22 9.29
N ILE A 344 21.92 -15.05 8.99
CA ILE A 344 21.20 -13.77 8.92
C ILE A 344 20.99 -13.44 7.44
N ILE A 345 19.72 -13.36 7.04
CA ILE A 345 19.32 -12.87 5.73
C ILE A 345 18.98 -11.39 5.91
N GLU A 346 19.76 -10.51 5.27
CA GLU A 346 19.33 -9.11 5.11
C GLU A 346 18.17 -9.09 4.13
N ILE A 347 17.05 -8.60 4.61
CA ILE A 347 15.85 -8.44 3.81
C ILE A 347 15.76 -6.94 3.54
N ASN A 348 15.78 -6.60 2.25
CA ASN A 348 15.49 -5.30 1.62
C ASN A 348 15.63 -4.08 2.54
N ARG A 349 16.66 -3.26 2.28
CA ARG A 349 16.73 -1.92 2.87
C ARG A 349 16.20 -0.91 1.87
N TRP A 350 15.29 -0.07 2.35
CA TRP A 350 15.13 1.30 1.84
C TRP A 350 16.50 1.90 1.56
N ASP A 351 16.63 2.59 0.43
CA ASP A 351 17.89 3.20 0.00
C ASP A 351 18.52 3.95 1.19
N LYS A 352 19.72 3.51 1.60
CA LYS A 352 20.45 4.06 2.75
C LYS A 352 20.68 5.57 2.62
N GLY A 353 20.53 6.15 1.42
CA GLY A 353 20.70 7.57 1.13
C GLY A 353 19.42 8.43 1.15
N THR A 354 18.24 7.85 1.35
CA THR A 354 16.98 8.62 1.39
C THR A 354 16.64 9.01 2.82
N GLU A 355 16.84 10.29 3.17
CA GLU A 355 16.52 10.87 4.49
C GLU A 355 14.99 10.98 4.77
N GLY A 356 14.13 10.77 3.76
CA GLY A 356 12.67 10.80 3.90
C GLY A 356 12.06 9.49 4.44
N GLU A 357 11.15 9.61 5.40
CA GLU A 357 10.37 8.50 5.96
C GLU A 357 9.12 8.26 5.09
N TRP A 358 8.80 7.00 4.76
CA TRP A 358 7.58 6.67 4.00
C TRP A 358 6.31 7.19 4.67
N ALA A 359 6.31 7.27 6.01
CA ALA A 359 5.24 7.84 6.82
C ALA A 359 4.99 9.31 6.46
N GLU A 360 6.04 10.09 6.19
CA GLU A 360 5.94 11.49 5.77
C GLU A 360 5.24 11.60 4.41
N ALA A 361 5.65 10.76 3.46
CA ALA A 361 5.05 10.74 2.13
C ALA A 361 3.55 10.46 2.19
N ILE A 362 3.14 9.45 2.97
CA ILE A 362 1.71 9.15 3.19
C ILE A 362 1.02 10.37 3.82
N GLN A 363 1.45 10.81 5.00
CA GLN A 363 0.81 11.91 5.73
C GLN A 363 0.64 13.17 4.87
N THR A 364 1.66 13.53 4.11
CA THR A 364 1.65 14.72 3.27
C THR A 364 0.59 14.63 2.20
N GLU A 365 0.52 13.51 1.48
CA GLU A 365 -0.43 13.36 0.37
C GLU A 365 -1.87 13.12 0.85
N LEU A 366 -2.07 12.45 1.99
CA LEU A 366 -3.40 12.35 2.62
C LEU A 366 -4.02 13.72 2.93
N SER A 367 -3.17 14.70 3.19
CA SER A 367 -3.58 16.02 3.61
C SER A 367 -3.86 17.00 2.46
N LYS A 368 -3.53 16.65 1.22
CA LYS A 368 -3.53 17.56 0.05
C LYS A 368 -3.86 16.84 -1.26
N GLN A 369 -5.14 16.76 -1.60
CA GLN A 369 -5.55 16.25 -2.92
C GLN A 369 -5.28 17.28 -4.03
N GLN A 370 -4.89 16.80 -5.23
CA GLN A 370 -4.71 17.62 -6.45
C GLN A 370 -3.71 18.78 -6.28
N GLN A 371 -2.62 18.53 -5.56
CA GLN A 371 -1.53 19.49 -5.39
C GLN A 371 -0.23 18.92 -5.96
N PRO A 372 0.72 19.78 -6.36
CA PRO A 372 2.07 19.35 -6.67
C PRO A 372 2.68 18.57 -5.51
N VAL A 373 3.45 17.53 -5.82
CA VAL A 373 4.24 16.81 -4.82
C VAL A 373 5.25 17.77 -4.19
N GLN A 374 5.41 17.71 -2.87
CA GLN A 374 6.28 18.63 -2.14
C GLN A 374 7.50 17.91 -1.58
N ILE A 375 8.68 18.24 -2.09
CA ILE A 375 9.94 17.86 -1.45
C ILE A 375 10.10 18.71 -0.18
N ARG A 376 10.27 18.03 0.96
CA ARG A 376 10.52 18.63 2.27
C ARG A 376 11.87 18.15 2.79
N GLY A 377 12.62 19.03 3.45
CA GLY A 377 13.97 18.70 3.91
C GLY A 377 14.96 18.50 2.75
N THR A 378 15.94 17.63 2.92
CA THR A 378 16.94 17.31 1.89
C THR A 378 16.58 15.99 1.22
N GLU A 379 16.45 15.99 -0.09
CA GLU A 379 16.23 14.78 -0.89
C GLU A 379 17.32 14.65 -1.96
N ARG A 380 17.82 13.41 -2.12
CA ARG A 380 18.84 13.07 -3.12
C ARG A 380 18.23 12.13 -4.15
N TRP A 381 18.34 12.51 -5.43
CA TRP A 381 17.90 11.69 -6.56
C TRP A 381 19.11 11.10 -7.28
N GLN A 382 19.00 9.80 -7.56
CA GLN A 382 19.98 9.03 -8.31
C GLN A 382 19.28 8.07 -9.30
N GLY A 383 19.98 7.68 -10.37
CA GLY A 383 19.43 6.77 -11.38
C GLY A 383 18.41 7.44 -12.30
N ILE A 384 17.33 6.72 -12.64
CA ILE A 384 16.26 7.24 -13.50
C ILE A 384 15.07 7.61 -12.62
N ILE A 385 14.64 8.86 -12.67
CA ILE A 385 13.47 9.39 -11.94
C ILE A 385 12.40 9.77 -12.95
N HIS A 386 11.17 9.29 -12.74
CA HIS A 386 10.02 9.62 -13.57
C HIS A 386 9.11 10.59 -12.82
N ILE A 387 8.81 11.73 -13.45
CA ILE A 387 7.98 12.80 -12.90
C ILE A 387 6.66 12.87 -13.66
N ILE A 388 5.55 12.52 -12.99
CA ILE A 388 4.23 12.40 -13.61
C ILE A 388 3.36 13.65 -13.50
N GLY A 389 3.78 14.59 -12.66
CA GLY A 389 3.13 15.87 -12.48
C GLY A 389 4.07 16.86 -11.80
N ASP A 390 3.54 17.97 -11.32
CA ASP A 390 4.38 19.00 -10.74
C ASP A 390 5.06 18.56 -9.45
N VAL A 391 6.31 19.01 -9.29
CA VAL A 391 7.10 18.84 -8.07
C VAL A 391 7.56 20.20 -7.57
N ILE A 392 7.25 20.49 -6.31
CA ILE A 392 7.72 21.69 -5.59
C ILE A 392 8.87 21.31 -4.66
N VAL A 393 10.04 21.92 -4.85
CA VAL A 393 11.07 21.99 -3.83
C VAL A 393 10.69 23.08 -2.84
N SER A 394 10.18 22.69 -1.67
CA SER A 394 9.59 23.61 -0.68
C SER A 394 10.57 24.65 -0.15
N ARG A 395 10.04 25.72 0.46
CA ARG A 395 10.87 26.70 1.18
C ARG A 395 11.65 25.98 2.28
N ASN A 396 12.96 26.20 2.34
CA ASN A 396 13.93 25.51 3.22
C ASN A 396 14.25 24.04 2.85
N ALA A 397 13.70 23.50 1.76
CA ALA A 397 14.08 22.20 1.25
C ALA A 397 15.27 22.30 0.28
N THR A 398 15.99 21.19 0.11
CA THR A 398 17.07 21.04 -0.87
C THR A 398 16.87 19.76 -1.67
N LEU A 399 16.70 19.89 -2.98
CA LEU A 399 16.74 18.76 -3.90
C LEU A 399 18.13 18.68 -4.53
N ILE A 400 18.74 17.50 -4.46
CA ILE A 400 20.07 17.23 -5.02
C ILE A 400 19.94 16.16 -6.10
N LEU A 401 20.35 16.50 -7.33
CA LEU A 401 20.46 15.57 -8.44
C LEU A 401 21.91 15.10 -8.55
N GLU A 402 22.17 13.84 -8.23
CA GLU A 402 23.52 13.29 -8.22
C GLU A 402 24.05 13.05 -9.64
N ALA A 403 25.38 12.96 -9.78
CA ALA A 403 26.04 12.73 -11.06
C ALA A 403 25.50 11.48 -11.79
N GLY A 404 25.06 11.67 -13.05
CA GLY A 404 24.48 10.59 -13.87
C GLY A 404 22.98 10.39 -13.71
N THR A 405 22.30 11.19 -12.89
CA THR A 405 20.84 11.15 -12.75
C THR A 405 20.14 11.54 -14.04
N THR A 406 19.11 10.78 -14.43
CA THR A 406 18.20 11.13 -15.53
C THR A 406 16.80 11.35 -14.98
N VAL A 407 16.30 12.57 -15.06
CA VAL A 407 14.92 12.91 -14.69
C VAL A 407 14.08 13.03 -15.97
N LYS A 408 13.00 12.25 -16.05
CA LYS A 408 12.10 12.21 -17.20
C LYS A 408 10.73 12.74 -16.81
N PHE A 409 10.25 13.76 -17.49
CA PHE A 409 8.96 14.40 -17.24
C PHE A 409 7.89 13.86 -18.20
N ALA A 410 6.75 13.46 -17.66
CA ALA A 410 5.58 13.06 -18.43
C ALA A 410 5.13 14.16 -19.39
N THR A 411 4.50 13.75 -20.50
CA THR A 411 4.02 14.69 -21.53
C THR A 411 2.71 15.40 -21.17
N TRP A 412 2.23 15.13 -19.97
CA TRP A 412 0.99 15.62 -19.40
C TRP A 412 1.15 15.69 -17.88
N ASP A 413 0.70 16.78 -17.25
CA ASP A 413 0.65 16.85 -15.79
C ASP A 413 -0.55 16.05 -15.24
N HIS A 414 -0.27 14.92 -14.61
CA HIS A 414 -1.29 14.06 -14.02
C HIS A 414 -1.95 14.65 -12.77
N PHE A 415 -1.37 15.67 -12.13
CA PHE A 415 -1.95 16.38 -10.98
C PHE A 415 -2.75 17.63 -11.39
N GLN A 416 -2.64 18.04 -12.66
CA GLN A 416 -3.33 19.20 -13.25
C GLN A 416 -3.17 20.48 -12.42
N SER A 417 -1.95 20.73 -11.94
CA SER A 417 -1.61 21.73 -10.95
C SER A 417 -0.66 22.80 -11.52
N GLY A 418 0.07 23.49 -10.64
CA GLY A 418 1.12 24.42 -11.07
C GLY A 418 0.60 25.66 -11.79
N ALA A 419 1.44 26.26 -12.63
CA ALA A 419 1.00 27.33 -13.54
C ALA A 419 0.58 26.82 -14.92
N ASP A 420 1.02 25.64 -15.34
CA ASP A 420 0.49 24.97 -16.53
C ASP A 420 -0.10 23.61 -16.14
N SER A 421 -1.42 23.58 -16.00
CA SER A 421 -2.19 22.39 -15.64
C SER A 421 -2.10 21.22 -16.65
N ASN A 422 -1.34 21.39 -17.75
CA ASN A 422 -1.15 20.35 -18.76
C ASN A 422 0.29 19.84 -18.80
N LEU A 423 1.28 20.50 -18.22
CA LEU A 423 2.69 20.17 -18.41
C LEU A 423 3.44 20.18 -17.08
N CYS A 424 4.18 19.11 -16.81
CA CYS A 424 4.92 19.00 -15.56
C CYS A 424 5.96 20.12 -15.39
N GLU A 425 6.02 20.62 -14.16
CA GLU A 425 6.93 21.66 -13.71
C GLU A 425 7.82 21.15 -12.56
N LEU A 426 9.12 21.49 -12.60
CA LEU A 426 9.97 21.44 -11.41
C LEU A 426 10.04 22.85 -10.80
N ILE A 427 9.26 23.08 -9.76
CA ILE A 427 9.07 24.39 -9.12
C ILE A 427 10.00 24.50 -7.91
N VAL A 428 10.97 25.39 -7.96
CA VAL A 428 11.98 25.61 -6.92
C VAL A 428 11.62 26.83 -6.09
N ARG A 429 11.25 26.60 -4.82
CA ARG A 429 11.11 27.62 -3.77
C ARG A 429 12.26 27.60 -2.76
N GLY A 430 12.88 26.43 -2.61
CA GLY A 430 14.08 26.17 -1.80
C GLY A 430 15.36 26.15 -2.65
N LYS A 431 16.12 25.06 -2.57
CA LYS A 431 17.40 24.87 -3.28
C LYS A 431 17.34 23.69 -4.23
N LEU A 432 17.76 23.88 -5.47
CA LEU A 432 18.05 22.80 -6.43
C LEU A 432 19.55 22.76 -6.68
N LEU A 433 20.19 21.63 -6.37
CA LEU A 433 21.60 21.36 -6.62
C LEU A 433 21.71 20.27 -7.69
N VAL A 434 22.34 20.56 -8.82
CA VAL A 434 22.60 19.57 -9.86
C VAL A 434 24.10 19.32 -9.92
N GLU A 435 24.53 18.18 -9.41
CA GLU A 435 25.94 17.84 -9.15
C GLU A 435 26.50 16.93 -10.26
N GLY A 436 26.20 17.26 -11.52
CA GLY A 436 26.73 16.52 -12.67
C GLY A 436 28.24 16.65 -12.79
N THR A 437 28.90 15.63 -13.34
CA THR A 437 30.32 15.70 -13.73
C THR A 437 30.50 15.59 -15.24
N PRO A 438 31.65 15.97 -15.82
CA PRO A 438 31.87 15.83 -17.26
C PRO A 438 31.70 14.38 -17.77
N SER A 439 32.02 13.38 -16.95
CA SER A 439 31.87 11.96 -17.30
C SER A 439 30.51 11.36 -16.93
N ARG A 440 29.75 12.02 -16.03
CA ARG A 440 28.43 11.60 -15.56
C ARG A 440 27.51 12.81 -15.46
N GLN A 441 27.08 13.30 -16.61
CA GLN A 441 26.18 14.44 -16.70
C GLN A 441 24.80 14.09 -16.15
N VAL A 442 24.10 15.09 -15.59
CA VAL A 442 22.68 14.98 -15.27
C VAL A 442 21.86 15.29 -16.52
N LEU A 443 20.75 14.57 -16.74
CA LEU A 443 19.84 14.78 -17.87
C LEU A 443 18.41 15.03 -17.37
N LEU A 444 17.84 16.19 -17.65
CA LEU A 444 16.41 16.47 -17.50
C LEU A 444 15.77 16.46 -18.88
N THR A 445 14.82 15.56 -19.09
CA THR A 445 14.28 15.26 -20.43
C THR A 445 12.82 14.81 -20.40
N SER A 446 12.25 14.52 -21.57
CA SER A 446 10.87 14.03 -21.70
C SER A 446 10.77 12.52 -21.51
N ASP A 447 9.64 12.09 -20.94
CA ASP A 447 9.22 10.68 -20.84
C ASP A 447 8.26 10.25 -21.97
N ALA A 448 8.25 10.95 -23.12
CA ALA A 448 7.33 10.71 -24.23
C ALA A 448 7.40 9.29 -24.84
N GLU A 449 8.49 8.57 -24.64
CA GLU A 449 8.66 7.20 -25.12
C GLU A 449 8.09 6.15 -24.15
N ASN A 450 7.75 6.56 -22.93
CA ASN A 450 7.23 5.66 -21.90
C ASN A 450 5.79 5.26 -22.20
N ARG A 451 5.58 3.96 -22.47
CA ARG A 451 4.26 3.41 -22.79
C ARG A 451 3.28 3.35 -21.63
N ARG A 452 3.76 3.51 -20.40
CA ARG A 452 2.96 3.43 -19.17
C ARG A 452 2.50 4.80 -18.68
N LEU A 453 3.09 5.86 -19.21
CA LEU A 453 2.82 7.26 -18.83
C LEU A 453 2.42 8.14 -20.02
N SER A 454 2.60 7.67 -21.25
CA SER A 454 2.25 8.42 -22.47
C SER A 454 1.21 7.68 -23.31
N ILE A 455 0.09 8.37 -23.60
CA ILE A 455 -1.05 7.92 -24.44
C ILE A 455 -0.61 7.33 -25.78
N ARG A 456 0.41 7.96 -26.38
CA ARG A 456 0.99 7.56 -27.66
C ARG A 456 2.49 7.71 -27.55
N PRO A 457 3.20 6.61 -27.20
CA PRO A 457 4.64 6.60 -27.12
C PRO A 457 5.23 7.13 -28.41
N ARG A 458 6.08 8.15 -28.29
CA ARG A 458 6.66 8.86 -29.43
C ARG A 458 8.02 9.39 -29.07
N LYS A 459 8.79 9.74 -30.11
CA LYS A 459 10.05 10.45 -29.92
C LYS A 459 9.81 11.76 -29.15
N PRO A 460 10.71 12.14 -28.22
CA PRO A 460 10.66 13.42 -27.53
C PRO A 460 10.70 14.61 -28.51
N ARG A 461 10.02 15.70 -28.17
CA ARG A 461 10.03 16.96 -28.91
C ARG A 461 9.93 18.15 -27.96
N LYS A 462 10.27 19.34 -28.44
CA LYS A 462 10.14 20.58 -27.66
C LYS A 462 8.69 20.75 -27.14
N ALA A 463 8.56 21.28 -25.93
CA ALA A 463 7.30 21.48 -25.22
C ALA A 463 6.63 20.17 -24.74
N ASP A 464 7.43 19.15 -24.47
CA ASP A 464 6.93 17.93 -23.83
C ASP A 464 6.77 18.07 -22.32
N TRP A 465 7.43 19.06 -21.71
CA TRP A 465 7.24 19.45 -20.31
C TRP A 465 7.54 20.93 -20.19
N TYR A 466 7.10 21.56 -19.10
CA TYR A 466 7.16 23.01 -19.00
C TYR A 466 8.60 23.48 -18.76
N GLY A 467 9.26 23.00 -17.72
CA GLY A 467 10.62 23.41 -17.38
C GLY A 467 10.91 23.47 -15.89
N ILE A 468 12.08 24.01 -15.56
CA ILE A 468 12.44 24.39 -14.19
C ILE A 468 11.96 25.82 -13.96
N ARG A 469 11.26 26.06 -12.86
CA ARG A 469 10.78 27.38 -12.49
C ARG A 469 11.26 27.75 -11.10
N THR A 470 11.68 29.00 -10.92
CA THR A 470 11.89 29.55 -9.59
C THR A 470 10.64 30.31 -9.16
N ASP A 471 10.18 30.07 -7.93
CA ASP A 471 9.05 30.75 -7.34
C ASP A 471 9.47 31.39 -6.00
N GLY A 472 9.47 32.72 -5.95
CA GLY A 472 9.88 33.51 -4.79
C GLY A 472 11.35 33.98 -4.81
N THR A 473 11.67 34.91 -3.91
CA THR A 473 12.97 35.60 -3.85
C THR A 473 14.09 34.80 -3.17
N SER A 474 13.77 33.68 -2.52
CA SER A 474 14.72 32.83 -1.80
C SER A 474 15.20 31.59 -2.58
N ALA A 475 14.63 31.35 -3.76
CA ALA A 475 14.93 30.18 -4.57
C ALA A 475 16.39 30.22 -5.07
N THR A 476 17.12 29.12 -4.89
CA THR A 476 18.50 28.98 -5.36
C THR A 476 18.60 27.77 -6.28
N VAL A 477 19.17 27.95 -7.47
CA VAL A 477 19.39 26.89 -8.45
C VAL A 477 20.87 26.90 -8.83
N MET A 478 21.57 25.81 -8.54
CA MET A 478 22.98 25.61 -8.90
C MET A 478 23.09 24.41 -9.82
N ILE A 479 23.60 24.61 -11.03
CA ILE A 479 23.62 23.58 -12.08
C ILE A 479 25.03 23.36 -12.61
N GLU A 480 25.54 22.14 -12.42
CA GLU A 480 26.80 21.68 -12.98
C GLU A 480 26.58 20.49 -13.94
N ASN A 481 27.27 20.51 -15.08
CA ASN A 481 27.28 19.46 -16.12
C ASN A 481 25.90 18.80 -16.36
N CYS A 482 24.90 19.62 -16.66
CA CYS A 482 23.53 19.19 -16.86
C CYS A 482 23.05 19.46 -18.29
N GLN A 483 22.28 18.52 -18.85
CA GLN A 483 21.55 18.71 -20.09
C GLN A 483 20.05 18.85 -19.80
N ILE A 484 19.45 19.95 -20.25
CA ILE A 484 18.00 20.17 -20.21
C ILE A 484 17.46 20.11 -21.64
N GLN A 485 16.64 19.11 -21.92
CA GLN A 485 16.09 18.81 -23.23
C GLN A 485 14.56 18.86 -23.23
N TYR A 486 13.98 19.23 -24.38
CA TYR A 486 12.53 19.16 -24.66
C TYR A 486 11.59 20.01 -23.79
N ALA A 487 12.10 20.78 -22.83
CA ALA A 487 11.33 21.76 -22.05
C ALA A 487 10.86 22.97 -22.89
N ILE A 488 9.81 23.67 -22.41
CA ILE A 488 9.46 25.02 -22.89
C ILE A 488 10.47 26.04 -22.35
N GLN A 489 10.69 26.02 -21.05
CA GLN A 489 11.59 26.91 -20.30
C GLN A 489 12.75 26.08 -19.74
N LYS A 490 13.97 26.63 -19.83
CA LYS A 490 15.18 25.98 -19.37
C LYS A 490 15.77 26.71 -18.19
#